data_AF-A0A9E6RJS3-F1
#
_entry.id   AF-A0A9E6RJS3-F1
#
_cell.length_a   1.000
_cell.length_b   1.000
_cell.length_c   1.000
_cell.angle_alpha   90.00
_cell.angle_beta   90.00
_cell.angle_gamma   90.00
#
_symmetry.space_group_name_H-M   'P 1'
#
loop_
_entity.id
_entity.type
_entity.pdbx_description
1 polymer ?
#
loop_
_entity_poly.entity_id
_entity_poly.type
_entity_poly.pdbx_seq_one_letter_code
_entity_poly.pdbx_strand_id
1 'polypeptide(L)'
;MKFGDEEFDKFVDKHMRRAVAQTGYQLKRADDQQKAGLIDAQMRLDIKNARFVIADLTHGSHGAYWEAGYAEGLGKPVIYTCRADVFEKENGTHFDTNHHVTIKWSYNDPKPAMDRLKATIRYTIPEAKQHDN
;
A
#
# COMPACT_ATOMS: atom_id res chain seq x y z
N MET A 1 1.15 3.81 -7.46
CA MET A 1 1.47 5.22 -7.11
C MET A 1 1.84 5.98 -8.38
N LYS A 2 1.41 7.24 -8.52
CA LYS A 2 1.89 8.14 -9.57
C LYS A 2 3.10 8.91 -9.02
N PHE A 3 4.23 8.88 -9.71
CA PHE A 3 5.41 9.65 -9.29
C PHE A 3 5.13 11.15 -9.36
N GLY A 4 5.53 11.89 -8.32
CA GLY A 4 5.38 13.35 -8.24
C GLY A 4 3.99 13.85 -7.86
N ASP A 5 3.12 13.00 -7.29
CA ASP A 5 1.89 13.46 -6.65
C ASP A 5 2.20 13.90 -5.21
N GLU A 6 2.56 15.18 -5.06
CA GLU A 6 2.99 15.73 -3.76
C GLU A 6 1.95 15.57 -2.64
N GLU A 7 0.66 15.61 -2.99
CA GLU A 7 -0.41 15.49 -2.01
C GLU A 7 -0.50 14.05 -1.50
N PHE A 8 -0.42 13.08 -2.41
CA PHE A 8 -0.37 11.68 -2.05
C PHE A 8 0.92 11.32 -1.31
N ASP A 9 2.05 11.89 -1.72
CA ASP A 9 3.34 11.70 -1.05
C ASP A 9 3.28 12.15 0.42
N LYS A 10 2.76 13.36 0.65
CA LYS A 10 2.54 13.89 2.01
C LYS A 10 1.58 13.02 2.80
N PHE A 11 0.54 12.49 2.16
CA PHE A 11 -0.41 11.59 2.80
C PHE A 11 0.25 10.29 3.26
N VAL A 12 1.04 9.67 2.39
CA VAL A 12 1.78 8.44 2.70
C VAL A 12 2.73 8.67 3.87
N ASP A 13 3.54 9.73 3.82
CA ASP A 13 4.56 9.98 4.84
C ASP A 13 3.97 10.39 6.19
N LYS A 14 2.89 11.18 6.21
CA LYS A 14 2.26 11.67 7.45
C LYS A 14 1.34 10.64 8.10
N HIS A 15 0.63 9.85 7.29
CA HIS A 15 -0.43 8.96 7.77
C HIS A 15 -0.06 7.48 7.63
N MET A 16 0.18 6.99 6.41
CA MET A 16 0.42 5.56 6.18
C MET A 16 1.69 5.07 6.88
N ARG A 17 2.80 5.82 6.76
CA ARG A 17 4.08 5.48 7.38
C ARG A 17 3.96 5.38 8.91
N ARG A 18 3.23 6.32 9.53
CA ARG A 18 2.94 6.30 10.98
C ARG A 18 2.05 5.12 11.36
N ALA A 19 0.99 4.84 10.61
CA ALA A 19 0.09 3.72 10.87
C ALA A 19 0.83 2.37 10.79
N VAL A 20 1.68 2.18 9.79
CA VAL A 20 2.54 0.98 9.65
C VAL A 20 3.56 0.89 10.78
N ALA A 21 4.18 2.00 11.19
CA ALA A 21 5.09 2.01 12.34
C ALA A 21 4.41 1.54 13.64
N GLN A 22 3.14 1.90 13.84
CA GLN A 22 2.34 1.47 15.02
C GLN A 22 1.98 -0.03 15.01
N THR A 23 2.27 -0.77 13.93
CA THR A 23 2.14 -2.23 13.89
C THR A 23 3.48 -2.96 14.04
N GLY A 24 4.57 -2.23 14.29
CA GLY A 24 5.92 -2.78 14.45
C GLY A 24 6.67 -3.00 13.14
N TYR A 25 6.16 -2.48 12.02
CA TYR A 25 6.79 -2.58 10.70
C TYR A 25 7.26 -1.21 10.20
N GLN A 26 8.14 -1.22 9.20
CA GLN A 26 8.56 -0.01 8.50
C GLN A 26 7.96 0.01 7.10
N LEU A 27 7.37 1.13 6.72
CA LEU A 27 6.92 1.34 5.35
C LEU A 27 8.12 1.78 4.50
N LYS A 28 8.35 1.10 3.38
CA LYS A 28 9.29 1.49 2.33
C LYS A 28 8.51 1.72 1.04
N ARG A 29 8.66 2.90 0.43
CA ARG A 29 8.10 3.22 -0.89
C ARG A 29 9.02 2.71 -2.02
N ALA A 30 8.48 2.54 -3.22
CA ALA A 30 9.25 2.09 -4.39
C ALA A 30 10.33 3.10 -4.85
N ASP A 31 10.20 4.38 -4.49
CA ASP A 31 11.20 5.42 -4.71
C ASP A 31 12.10 5.70 -3.48
N ASP A 32 11.85 5.04 -2.34
CA ASP A 32 12.72 5.16 -1.18
C ASP A 32 14.08 4.49 -1.49
N GLN A 33 15.14 5.29 -1.53
CA GLN A 33 16.54 4.84 -1.65
C GLN A 33 16.86 4.04 -2.92
N GLN A 34 16.49 4.56 -4.09
CA GLN A 34 16.91 3.98 -5.37
C GLN A 34 18.44 3.98 -5.51
N LYS A 35 19.02 2.79 -5.69
CA LYS A 35 20.46 2.62 -5.94
C LYS A 35 20.72 2.54 -7.45
N ALA A 36 21.97 2.75 -7.85
CA ALA A 36 22.39 2.51 -9.23
C ALA A 36 22.12 1.04 -9.63
N GLY A 37 21.59 0.82 -10.83
CA GLY A 37 21.27 -0.50 -11.36
C GLY A 37 19.87 -0.57 -11.98
N LEU A 38 19.43 -1.79 -12.30
CA LEU A 38 18.10 -2.01 -12.88
C LEU A 38 17.01 -1.84 -11.81
N ILE A 39 16.09 -0.89 -12.04
CA ILE A 39 15.00 -0.56 -11.11
C ILE A 39 14.11 -1.78 -10.87
N ASP A 40 13.74 -2.49 -11.93
CA ASP A 40 12.90 -3.70 -11.84
C ASP A 40 13.51 -4.79 -10.94
N ALA A 41 14.83 -4.94 -10.97
CA ALA A 41 15.52 -5.93 -10.15
C ALA A 41 15.50 -5.54 -8.66
N GLN A 42 15.66 -4.25 -8.36
CA GLN A 42 15.58 -3.71 -7.02
C GLN A 42 14.16 -3.86 -6.46
N MET A 43 13.15 -3.49 -7.25
CA MET A 43 11.74 -3.62 -6.88
C MET A 43 11.34 -5.08 -6.60
N ARG A 44 11.74 -6.03 -7.46
CA ARG A 44 11.50 -7.46 -7.22
C ARG A 44 12.17 -7.95 -5.93
N LEU A 45 13.38 -7.47 -5.65
CA LEU A 45 14.10 -7.82 -4.42
C LEU A 45 13.40 -7.25 -3.18
N ASP A 46 12.92 -6.01 -3.26
CA ASP A 46 12.16 -5.38 -2.19
C ASP A 46 10.87 -6.13 -1.88
N ILE A 47 10.11 -6.53 -2.91
CA ILE A 47 8.89 -7.34 -2.74
C ILE A 47 9.22 -8.71 -2.11
N LYS A 48 10.28 -9.39 -2.56
CA LYS A 48 10.70 -10.68 -1.99
C LYS A 48 11.02 -10.57 -0.49
N ASN A 49 11.68 -9.48 -0.10
CA ASN A 49 12.11 -9.24 1.28
C ASN A 49 11.00 -8.66 2.17
N ALA A 50 9.94 -8.09 1.58
CA ALA A 50 8.83 -7.53 2.31
C ALA A 50 8.04 -8.59 3.10
N ARG A 51 7.43 -8.18 4.22
CA ARG A 51 6.50 -9.02 4.99
C ARG A 51 5.10 -9.02 4.39
N PHE A 52 4.71 -7.90 3.79
CA PHE A 52 3.48 -7.67 3.07
C PHE A 52 3.69 -6.50 2.10
N VAL A 53 2.79 -6.36 1.12
CA VAL A 53 2.80 -5.24 0.17
C VAL A 53 1.54 -4.41 0.36
N ILE A 54 1.68 -3.08 0.31
CA ILE A 54 0.54 -2.16 0.19
C ILE A 54 0.49 -1.70 -1.27
N ALA A 55 -0.57 -2.04 -1.98
CA ALA A 55 -0.78 -1.64 -3.36
C ALA A 55 -1.85 -0.54 -3.44
N ASP A 56 -1.45 0.68 -3.79
CA ASP A 56 -2.39 1.78 -4.00
C ASP A 56 -2.84 1.88 -5.46
N LEU A 57 -4.17 1.77 -5.66
CA LEU A 57 -4.83 1.69 -6.95
C LEU A 57 -5.40 3.04 -7.44
N THR A 58 -5.21 4.13 -6.67
CA THR A 58 -5.84 5.45 -6.91
C THR A 58 -5.57 6.02 -8.30
N HIS A 59 -4.49 5.62 -8.96
CA HIS A 59 -4.12 6.13 -10.28
C HIS A 59 -4.21 5.08 -11.39
N GLY A 60 -4.76 3.89 -11.12
CA GLY A 60 -4.81 2.83 -12.12
C GLY A 60 -3.43 2.42 -12.66
N SER A 61 -2.39 2.48 -11.81
CA SER A 61 -1.00 2.25 -12.24
C SER A 61 -0.77 0.77 -12.60
N HIS A 62 -0.48 0.50 -13.88
CA HIS A 62 -0.12 -0.85 -14.36
C HIS A 62 1.02 -1.48 -13.54
N GLY A 63 1.98 -0.66 -13.09
CA GLY A 63 3.08 -1.11 -12.22
C GLY A 63 2.57 -1.63 -10.87
N ALA A 64 1.67 -0.88 -10.21
CA ALA A 64 1.10 -1.29 -8.93
C ALA A 64 0.28 -2.60 -9.04
N TYR A 65 -0.45 -2.79 -10.14
CA TYR A 65 -1.15 -4.06 -10.41
C TYR A 65 -0.18 -5.22 -10.63
N TRP A 66 0.89 -5.00 -11.40
CA TRP A 66 1.91 -6.01 -11.64
C TRP A 66 2.65 -6.40 -10.34
N GLU A 67 3.04 -5.41 -9.53
CA GLU A 67 3.70 -5.62 -8.24
C GLU A 67 2.82 -6.39 -7.26
N ALA A 68 1.52 -6.06 -7.21
CA ALA A 68 0.54 -6.79 -6.41
C ALA A 68 0.44 -8.26 -6.84
N GLY A 69 0.22 -8.53 -8.13
CA GLY A 69 0.16 -9.90 -8.65
C GLY A 69 1.47 -10.67 -8.45
N TYR A 70 2.63 -10.00 -8.57
CA TYR A 70 3.93 -10.60 -8.28
C TYR A 70 4.07 -10.99 -6.81
N ALA A 71 3.62 -10.12 -5.89
CA ALA A 71 3.63 -10.40 -4.46
C ALA A 71 2.70 -11.56 -4.09
N GLU A 72 1.48 -11.58 -4.63
CA GLU A 72 0.53 -12.68 -4.45
C GLU A 72 1.09 -14.01 -4.97
N GLY A 73 1.73 -14.00 -6.16
CA GLY A 73 2.41 -15.17 -6.72
C GLY A 73 3.56 -15.70 -5.86
N LEU A 74 4.14 -14.87 -4.99
CA LEU A 74 5.14 -15.26 -4.00
C LEU A 74 4.53 -15.66 -2.64
N GLY A 75 3.19 -15.69 -2.53
CA GLY A 75 2.48 -15.95 -1.27
C GLY A 75 2.59 -14.83 -0.25
N LYS A 76 2.95 -13.62 -0.68
CA LYS A 76 3.02 -12.44 0.20
C LYS A 76 1.62 -11.83 0.32
N PRO A 77 1.18 -11.47 1.54
CA PRO A 77 -0.07 -10.76 1.68
C PRO A 77 -0.02 -9.38 0.99
N VAL A 78 -1.07 -9.07 0.25
CA VAL A 78 -1.26 -7.76 -0.39
C VAL A 78 -2.44 -7.05 0.26
N ILE A 79 -2.20 -5.82 0.68
CA ILE A 79 -3.21 -4.91 1.23
C ILE A 79 -3.49 -3.86 0.17
N TYR A 80 -4.68 -3.93 -0.42
CA TYR A 80 -5.10 -2.96 -1.42
C TYR A 80 -5.60 -1.68 -0.75
N THR A 81 -5.21 -0.53 -1.30
CA THR A 81 -5.66 0.80 -0.89
C THR A 81 -6.11 1.59 -2.10
N CYS A 82 -7.07 2.48 -1.93
CA CYS A 82 -7.52 3.39 -2.99
C CYS A 82 -8.19 4.61 -2.38
N ARG A 83 -8.06 5.78 -3.02
CA ARG A 83 -8.80 6.97 -2.61
C ARG A 83 -10.30 6.75 -2.83
N ALA A 84 -11.11 7.10 -1.84
CA ALA A 84 -12.54 6.79 -1.81
C ALA A 84 -13.29 7.37 -3.02
N ASP A 85 -13.04 8.63 -3.38
CA ASP A 85 -13.65 9.31 -4.53
C ASP A 85 -13.26 8.69 -5.87
N VAL A 86 -12.09 8.05 -5.96
CA VAL A 86 -11.67 7.31 -7.15
C VAL A 86 -12.33 5.95 -7.17
N PHE A 87 -12.33 5.23 -6.06
CA PHE A 87 -12.93 3.90 -5.95
C PHE A 87 -14.43 3.90 -6.30
N GLU A 88 -15.15 4.97 -5.97
CA GLU A 88 -16.60 5.08 -6.14
C GLU A 88 -17.05 5.61 -7.51
N LYS A 89 -16.11 6.07 -8.37
CA LYS A 89 -16.44 6.47 -9.75
C LYS A 89 -16.79 5.25 -10.61
N GLU A 90 -17.67 5.42 -11.60
CA GLU A 90 -17.84 4.41 -12.66
C GLU A 90 -16.48 4.18 -13.35
N ASN A 91 -15.99 2.94 -13.32
CA ASN A 91 -14.63 2.50 -13.71
C ASN A 91 -13.49 2.83 -12.72
N GLY A 92 -13.80 3.10 -11.45
CA GLY A 92 -12.87 3.57 -10.43
C GLY A 92 -11.71 2.63 -10.07
N THR A 93 -11.93 1.32 -10.09
CA THR A 93 -10.86 0.31 -10.03
C THR A 93 -11.11 -0.74 -11.11
N HIS A 94 -10.04 -1.26 -11.72
CA HIS A 94 -10.15 -2.29 -12.76
C HIS A 94 -10.92 -3.51 -12.24
N PHE A 95 -11.73 -4.10 -13.12
CA PHE A 95 -12.70 -5.17 -12.88
C PHE A 95 -12.17 -6.36 -12.02
N ASP A 96 -10.86 -6.62 -12.05
CA ASP A 96 -10.23 -7.73 -11.32
C ASP A 96 -10.03 -7.49 -9.81
N THR A 97 -10.05 -6.24 -9.32
CA THR A 97 -9.81 -5.93 -7.88
C THR A 97 -11.07 -5.66 -7.06
N ASN A 98 -12.25 -5.60 -7.67
CA ASN A 98 -13.51 -5.32 -6.95
C ASN A 98 -13.94 -6.44 -5.98
N HIS A 99 -13.33 -7.62 -6.06
CA HIS A 99 -13.54 -8.74 -5.13
C HIS A 99 -12.54 -8.76 -3.96
N HIS A 100 -11.51 -7.91 -3.98
CA HIS A 100 -10.53 -7.81 -2.91
C HIS A 100 -10.93 -6.71 -1.92
N VAL A 101 -10.74 -6.99 -0.63
CA VAL A 101 -10.94 -6.00 0.43
C VAL A 101 -9.97 -4.84 0.21
N THR A 102 -10.51 -3.70 -0.21
CA THR A 102 -9.74 -2.48 -0.45
C THR A 102 -9.98 -1.48 0.69
N ILE A 103 -8.91 -0.99 1.29
CA ILE A 103 -8.97 0.07 2.29
C ILE A 103 -9.13 1.40 1.57
N LYS A 104 -10.33 1.98 1.70
CA LYS A 104 -10.65 3.28 1.13
C LYS A 104 -10.11 4.39 2.03
N TRP A 105 -9.36 5.33 1.46
CA TRP A 105 -8.79 6.47 2.17
C TRP A 105 -9.26 7.81 1.60
N SER A 106 -9.16 8.87 2.39
CA SER A 106 -9.48 10.24 1.96
C SER A 106 -8.50 11.24 2.57
N TYR A 107 -8.24 12.34 1.87
CA TYR A 107 -7.39 13.42 2.41
C TYR A 107 -8.06 14.14 3.59
N ASN A 108 -9.38 14.30 3.55
CA ASN A 108 -10.13 15.06 4.55
C ASN A 108 -10.30 14.30 5.87
N ASP A 109 -10.41 12.97 5.81
CA ASP A 109 -10.52 12.10 6.99
C ASP A 109 -9.66 10.83 6.82
N PRO A 110 -8.36 10.90 7.16
CA PRO A 110 -7.45 9.75 7.05
C PRO A 110 -7.68 8.70 8.14
N LYS A 111 -8.26 9.07 9.29
CA LYS A 111 -8.22 8.26 10.52
C LYS A 111 -8.89 6.89 10.34
N PRO A 112 -10.10 6.77 9.77
CA PRO A 112 -10.75 5.47 9.59
C PRO A 112 -9.93 4.51 8.73
N ALA A 113 -9.33 5.01 7.66
CA ALA A 113 -8.48 4.21 6.77
C ALA A 113 -7.22 3.73 7.48
N MET A 114 -6.58 4.58 8.29
CA MET A 114 -5.38 4.22 9.04
C MET A 114 -5.67 3.22 10.16
N ASP A 115 -6.80 3.35 10.84
CA ASP A 115 -7.24 2.37 11.83
C ASP A 115 -7.53 1.01 11.18
N ARG A 116 -8.20 1.00 10.02
CA ARG A 116 -8.42 -0.21 9.24
C ARG A 116 -7.12 -0.82 8.73
N LEU A 117 -6.16 0.00 8.26
CA LEU A 117 -4.85 -0.47 7.82
C LEU A 117 -4.09 -1.18 8.94
N LYS A 118 -4.05 -0.58 10.14
CA LYS A 118 -3.43 -1.21 11.32
C LYS A 118 -4.10 -2.54 11.66
N ALA A 119 -5.42 -2.56 11.68
CA ALA A 119 -6.19 -3.77 11.97
C ALA A 119 -5.91 -4.86 10.94
N THR A 120 -5.96 -4.53 9.64
CA THR A 120 -5.66 -5.47 8.56
C THR A 120 -4.24 -6.04 8.68
N ILE A 121 -3.22 -5.21 8.92
CA ILE A 121 -1.85 -5.71 9.12
C ILE A 121 -1.79 -6.71 10.29
N ARG A 122 -2.46 -6.40 11.41
CA ARG A 122 -2.47 -7.26 12.61
C ARG A 122 -3.23 -8.57 12.41
N TYR A 123 -4.32 -8.55 11.66
CA TYR A 123 -5.06 -9.78 11.33
C TYR A 123 -4.34 -10.67 10.33
N THR A 124 -3.63 -10.05 9.38
CA THR A 124 -2.92 -10.76 8.32
C THR A 124 -1.57 -11.32 8.79
N ILE A 125 -0.92 -10.66 9.75
CA ILE A 125 0.42 -11.02 10.22
C ILE A 125 0.38 -11.20 11.74
N PRO A 126 0.28 -12.45 12.24
CA PRO A 126 0.11 -12.73 13.68
C PRO A 126 1.20 -12.15 14.58
N GLU A 127 2.41 -11.92 14.06
CA GLU A 127 3.54 -11.35 14.80
C GLU A 127 3.51 -9.81 14.89
N ALA A 128 2.54 -9.14 14.25
CA ALA A 128 2.41 -7.69 14.29
C ALA A 128 2.14 -7.19 15.72
N LYS A 129 2.92 -6.20 16.17
CA LYS A 129 2.77 -5.65 17.52
C LYS A 129 1.65 -4.61 17.58
N GLN A 130 1.08 -4.44 18.77
CA GLN A 130 0.26 -3.27 19.08
C GLN A 130 1.13 -2.25 19.84
N HIS A 131 1.51 -1.18 19.15
CA HIS A 131 2.08 -0.01 19.80
C HIS A 131 0.99 1.06 19.91
N ASP A 132 0.48 1.24 21.13
CA ASP A 132 -0.42 2.33 21.47
C ASP A 132 0.44 3.53 21.87
N ASN A 133 0.48 4.56 21.00
CA ASN A 133 1.03 5.86 21.31
C ASN A 133 -0.09 6.83 21.66
#